data_AF-A0A1A0K3S0-F1
#
_entry.id   AF-A0A1A0K3S0-F1
#
_cell.length_a   1.000
_cell.length_b   1.000
_cell.length_c   1.000
_cell.angle_alpha   90.00
_cell.angle_beta   90.00
_cell.angle_gamma   90.00
#
_symmetry.space_group_name_H-M   'P 1'
#
loop_
_entity.id
_entity.type
_entity.pdbx_description
1 polymer ?
#
loop_
_entity_poly.entity_id
_entity_poly.type
_entity_poly.pdbx_seq_one_letter_code
_entity_poly.pdbx_strand_id
1 'polypeptide(L)'
;MFGKRKKDSYDAENDRLNGSYIASQETNLPLNEFMTRLFAEELPMLDSTSRREVYRLLREYDGDTITSQDELPAPIRHLMDL
;
A
#
# COMPACT_ATOMS: atom_id res chain seq x y z
N MET A 1 -8.49 -37.54 -31.58
CA MET A 1 -7.93 -37.62 -30.21
C MET A 1 -7.95 -36.21 -29.62
N PHE A 2 -8.75 -35.99 -28.57
CA PHE A 2 -8.97 -34.68 -27.95
C PHE A 2 -7.84 -34.35 -26.96
N GLY A 3 -6.95 -33.43 -27.33
CA GLY A 3 -5.98 -32.84 -26.41
C GLY A 3 -6.60 -31.67 -25.65
N LYS A 4 -7.13 -31.92 -24.45
CA LYS A 4 -7.51 -30.86 -23.49
C LYS A 4 -6.25 -30.10 -23.08
N ARG A 5 -6.03 -28.91 -23.67
CA ARG A 5 -5.07 -27.93 -23.15
C ARG A 5 -5.59 -27.43 -21.81
N LYS A 6 -4.79 -27.65 -20.76
CA LYS A 6 -5.08 -27.17 -19.41
C LYS A 6 -5.30 -25.65 -19.47
N LYS A 7 -6.41 -25.22 -18.90
CA LYS A 7 -6.77 -23.83 -18.70
C LYS A 7 -5.84 -23.31 -17.61
N ASP A 8 -4.87 -22.47 -17.96
CA ASP A 8 -4.08 -21.73 -17.00
C ASP A 8 -5.07 -20.96 -16.11
N SER A 9 -5.23 -21.41 -14.88
CA SER A 9 -6.06 -20.77 -13.88
C SER A 9 -5.34 -19.49 -13.49
N TYR A 10 -5.86 -18.35 -13.94
CA TYR A 10 -5.49 -17.04 -13.40
C TYR A 10 -5.66 -17.09 -11.89
N ASP A 11 -4.54 -17.14 -11.17
CA ASP A 11 -4.51 -17.15 -9.71
C ASP A 11 -4.65 -15.72 -9.22
N ALA A 12 -5.89 -15.22 -9.26
CA ALA A 12 -6.22 -13.86 -8.89
C ALA A 12 -5.89 -13.55 -7.42
N GLU A 13 -5.76 -14.58 -6.57
CA GLU A 13 -5.35 -14.44 -5.19
C GLU A 13 -3.84 -14.18 -5.09
N ASN A 14 -3.06 -14.95 -5.84
CA ASN A 14 -1.60 -14.79 -5.92
C ASN A 14 -1.19 -13.47 -6.60
N ASP A 15 -1.92 -13.03 -7.64
CA ASP A 15 -1.74 -11.68 -8.22
C ASP A 15 -2.23 -10.56 -7.29
N ARG A 16 -3.22 -10.78 -6.44
CA ARG A 16 -3.58 -9.78 -5.41
C ARG A 16 -2.49 -9.66 -4.33
N LEU A 17 -1.83 -10.76 -4.01
CA LEU A 17 -0.80 -10.81 -2.96
C LEU A 17 0.58 -10.38 -3.47
N ASN A 18 0.96 -10.81 -4.68
CA ASN A 18 2.28 -10.66 -5.30
C ASN A 18 2.28 -9.91 -6.65
N GLY A 19 1.11 -9.52 -7.18
CA GLY A 19 1.03 -8.77 -8.41
C GLY A 19 1.67 -7.42 -8.21
N SER A 20 2.71 -7.12 -8.99
CA SER A 20 3.48 -5.89 -8.87
C SER A 20 2.54 -4.68 -8.98
N TYR A 21 2.13 -4.12 -7.85
CA TYR A 21 1.31 -2.92 -7.83
C TYR A 21 2.16 -1.79 -8.39
N ILE A 22 1.85 -1.33 -9.60
CA ILE A 22 2.56 -0.21 -10.26
C ILE A 22 2.60 1.03 -9.34
N ALA A 23 1.61 1.18 -8.45
CA ALA A 23 1.61 2.19 -7.39
C ALA A 23 2.89 2.14 -6.53
N SER A 24 3.37 0.95 -6.14
CA SER A 24 4.58 0.77 -5.30
C SER A 24 5.88 1.21 -5.97
N GLN A 25 5.92 1.31 -7.31
CA GLN A 25 7.12 1.66 -8.07
C GLN A 25 7.27 3.17 -8.29
N GLU A 26 6.22 3.96 -8.04
CA GLU A 26 6.18 5.40 -8.33
C GLU A 26 5.90 6.25 -7.08
N THR A 27 5.97 5.67 -5.87
CA THR A 27 5.87 6.46 -4.63
C THR A 27 7.27 6.76 -4.10
N ASN A 28 7.61 8.05 -4.00
CA ASN A 28 8.73 8.54 -3.18
C ASN A 28 8.37 8.53 -1.67
N LEU A 29 7.50 7.62 -1.22
CA LEU A 29 7.10 7.51 0.18
C LEU A 29 7.91 6.38 0.84
N PRO A 30 8.25 6.51 2.12
CA PRO A 30 9.04 5.53 2.87
C PRO A 30 8.17 4.34 3.31
N LEU A 31 7.44 3.71 2.39
CA LEU A 31 6.52 2.61 2.66
C LEU A 31 6.91 1.37 1.84
N ASN A 32 6.85 0.19 2.45
CA ASN A 32 6.96 -1.05 1.67
C ASN A 32 5.68 -1.29 0.85
N GLU A 33 5.67 -2.35 0.03
CA GLU A 33 4.53 -2.65 -0.84
C GLU A 33 3.23 -2.89 -0.06
N PHE A 34 3.30 -3.59 1.07
CA PHE A 34 2.15 -3.87 1.94
C PHE A 34 1.54 -2.58 2.51
N MET A 35 2.38 -1.73 3.11
CA MET A 35 1.95 -0.44 3.67
C MET A 35 1.46 0.51 2.57
N THR A 36 2.08 0.48 1.38
CA THR A 36 1.61 1.26 0.23
C THR A 36 0.20 0.87 -0.19
N ARG A 37 -0.10 -0.44 -0.23
CA ARG A 37 -1.46 -0.94 -0.50
C ARG A 37 -2.46 -0.54 0.58
N LEU A 38 -2.10 -0.72 1.85
CA LEU A 38 -2.94 -0.29 2.98
C LEU A 38 -3.29 1.20 2.85
N PHE A 39 -2.29 2.05 2.58
CA PHE A 39 -2.53 3.48 2.41
C PHE A 39 -3.38 3.78 1.17
N ALA A 40 -3.20 3.05 0.06
CA ALA A 40 -4.03 3.22 -1.13
C ALA A 40 -5.51 2.91 -0.87
N GLU A 41 -5.80 1.98 0.04
CA GLU A 41 -7.17 1.61 0.45
C GLU A 41 -7.76 2.59 1.47
N GLU A 42 -6.96 3.06 2.45
CA GLU A 42 -7.44 3.89 3.56
C GLU A 42 -7.47 5.40 3.23
N LEU A 43 -6.47 5.94 2.52
CA LEU A 43 -6.38 7.38 2.24
C LEU A 43 -7.62 7.99 1.56
N PRO A 44 -8.33 7.31 0.63
CA PRO A 44 -9.58 7.80 0.05
C PRO A 44 -10.69 8.05 1.06
N MET A 45 -10.70 7.35 2.20
CA MET A 45 -11.71 7.47 3.25
C MET A 45 -11.46 8.68 4.16
N LEU A 46 -10.20 9.13 4.26
CA LEU A 46 -9.86 10.35 5.00
C LEU A 46 -10.39 11.60 4.32
N ASP A 47 -10.70 12.63 5.12
CA ASP A 47 -10.98 13.95 4.59
C ASP A 47 -9.73 14.55 3.91
N SER A 48 -9.94 15.55 3.06
CA SER A 48 -8.87 16.15 2.26
C SER A 48 -7.75 16.79 3.10
N THR A 49 -8.06 17.29 4.30
CA THR A 49 -7.08 17.89 5.21
C THR A 49 -6.20 16.81 5.81
N SER A 50 -6.81 15.76 6.40
CA SER A 50 -6.08 14.64 6.99
C SER A 50 -5.21 13.92 5.96
N ARG A 51 -5.74 13.67 4.76
CA ARG A 51 -4.97 13.06 3.66
C ARG A 51 -3.74 13.89 3.27
N ARG A 52 -3.89 15.21 3.17
CA ARG A 52 -2.76 16.12 2.86
C ARG A 52 -1.70 16.06 3.95
N GLU A 53 -2.14 16.01 5.20
CA GLU A 53 -1.26 15.96 6.35
C GLU A 53 -0.48 14.64 6.43
N VAL A 54 -1.13 13.50 6.19
CA VAL A 54 -0.46 12.20 6.09
C VAL A 54 0.64 12.21 5.02
N TYR A 55 0.35 12.71 3.81
CA TYR A 55 1.39 12.83 2.77
C TYR A 55 2.52 13.78 3.13
N ARG A 56 2.24 14.84 3.89
CA ARG A 56 3.27 15.77 4.38
C ARG A 56 4.20 15.05 5.37
N LEU A 57 3.61 14.39 6.36
CA LEU A 57 4.34 13.64 7.38
C LEU A 57 5.19 12.50 6.77
N LEU A 58 4.66 11.77 5.79
CA LEU A 58 5.43 10.73 5.10
C LEU A 58 6.60 11.29 4.27
N ARG A 59 6.45 12.48 3.69
CA ARG A 59 7.55 13.13 2.95
C ARG A 59 8.62 13.74 3.85
N GLU A 60 8.25 14.14 5.06
CA GLU A 60 9.17 14.69 6.07
C GLU A 60 9.83 13.59 6.92
N TYR A 61 9.40 12.35 6.78
CA TYR A 61 9.95 11.22 7.53
C TYR A 61 11.33 10.83 6.98
N ASP A 62 12.32 10.85 7.87
CA ASP A 62 13.74 10.61 7.58
C ASP A 62 14.23 9.24 8.11
N GLY A 63 13.32 8.32 8.39
CA GLY A 63 13.64 6.98 8.87
C GLY A 63 13.68 5.92 7.77
N ASP A 64 13.94 4.67 8.18
CA ASP A 64 13.91 3.50 7.29
C ASP A 64 12.50 3.23 6.74
N THR A 65 12.43 2.47 5.65
CA THR A 65 11.17 2.03 5.05
C THR A 65 10.23 1.41 6.09
N ILE A 66 9.03 1.98 6.21
CA ILE A 66 7.98 1.53 7.11
C ILE A 66 7.37 0.25 6.54
N THR A 67 7.46 -0.83 7.32
CA THR A 67 7.00 -2.17 6.94
C THR A 67 5.77 -2.65 7.70
N SER A 68 5.40 -1.95 8.77
CA SER A 68 4.29 -2.28 9.67
C SER A 68 3.56 -1.01 10.16
N GLN A 69 2.34 -1.17 10.69
CA GLN A 69 1.59 -0.04 11.24
C GLN A 69 2.23 0.54 12.51
N ASP A 70 2.90 -0.30 13.31
CA ASP A 70 3.57 0.13 14.56
C ASP A 70 4.75 1.09 14.33
N GLU A 71 5.39 0.97 13.17
CA GLU A 71 6.50 1.83 12.71
C GLU A 71 6.03 3.20 12.21
N LEU A 72 4.73 3.41 12.00
CA LEU A 72 4.21 4.69 11.55
C LEU A 72 4.44 5.78 12.62
N PRO A 73 4.83 6.99 12.20
CA PRO A 73 4.79 8.16 13.06
C PRO A 73 3.44 8.28 13.77
N ALA A 74 3.46 8.51 15.07
CA ALA A 74 2.24 8.60 15.89
C ALA A 74 1.15 9.53 15.32
N PRO A 75 1.48 10.71 14.73
CA PRO A 75 0.47 11.55 14.10
C PRO A 75 -0.24 10.88 12.92
N ILE A 76 0.45 10.05 12.13
CA ILE A 76 -0.15 9.34 11.00
C ILE A 76 -1.13 8.27 11.51
N ARG A 77 -0.73 7.47 12.51
CA ARG A 77 -1.63 6.49 13.13
C ARG A 77 -2.91 7.13 13.65
N HIS A 78 -2.78 8.28 14.31
CA HIS A 78 -3.94 9.00 14.83
C HIS A 78 -4.86 9.53 13.73
N LEU A 79 -4.30 10.04 12.63
CA LEU A 79 -5.09 10.52 11.48
C LEU A 79 -5.78 9.37 10.73
N MET A 80 -5.20 8.17 10.77
CA MET A 80 -5.71 6.98 10.08
C MET A 80 -6.53 6.04 10.96
N ASP A 81 -6.65 6.32 12.27
CA ASP A 81 -7.32 5.47 13.26
C ASP A 81 -6.78 4.02 13.28
N LEU A 82 -5.44 3.89 13.22
CA LEU A 82 -4.69 2.63 13.23
C LEU A 82 -4.06 2.33 14.60
#